data_AF-A0A7J4RRD0-F1
#
_entry.id   AF-A0A7J4RRD0-F1
#
_cell.length_a   1.000
_cell.length_b   1.000
_cell.length_c   1.000
_cell.angle_alpha   90.00
_cell.angle_beta   90.00
_cell.angle_gamma   90.00
#
_symmetry.space_group_name_H-M   'P 1'
#
loop_
_entity.id
_entity.type
_entity.pdbx_description
1 polymer ?
#
loop_
_entity_poly.entity_id
_entity_poly.type
_entity_poly.pdbx_seq_one_letter_code
_entity_poly.pdbx_strand_id
1 'polypeptide(L)'
;MAIGLSLEPNSKKNVIYHVTLADPKLYINEIFSDTFTIQKGTYQFSFVPNGDSPETLSISLKGTTFSFTENFQLNGTLHDTGISTYYTWKYFGKKEIRVLEDQPLKIEINPHGNLLGSVSVDLIKI
;
A
#
# COMPACT_ATOMS: atom_id res chain seq x y z
N MET A 1 -20.01 26.91 14.13
CA MET A 1 -19.83 25.48 14.45
C MET A 1 -20.19 24.71 13.19
N ALA A 2 -19.20 24.35 12.38
CA ALA A 2 -19.44 23.58 11.16
C ALA A 2 -19.43 22.09 11.54
N ILE A 3 -20.58 21.45 11.42
CA ILE A 3 -20.68 19.99 11.50
C ILE A 3 -20.18 19.45 10.17
N GLY A 4 -18.93 19.01 10.12
CA GLY A 4 -18.42 18.27 8.98
C GLY A 4 -19.18 16.95 8.88
N LEU A 5 -19.98 16.77 7.83
CA LEU A 5 -20.47 15.45 7.45
C LEU A 5 -19.24 14.59 7.13
N SER A 6 -18.92 13.65 8.02
CA SER A 6 -18.07 12.51 7.65
C SER A 6 -18.90 11.60 6.76
N LEU A 7 -18.74 11.77 5.45
CA LEU A 7 -19.14 10.76 4.48
C LEU A 7 -18.13 9.63 4.59
N GLU A 8 -18.34 8.70 5.52
CA GLU A 8 -17.64 7.41 5.47
C GLU A 8 -18.15 6.67 4.23
N PRO A 9 -17.32 6.43 3.20
CA PRO A 9 -17.75 5.61 2.09
C PRO A 9 -17.88 4.17 2.60
N ASN A 10 -19.03 3.58 2.34
CA ASN A 10 -19.44 2.20 2.64
C ASN A 10 -18.62 1.14 1.86
N SER A 11 -17.33 1.39 1.60
CA SER A 11 -16.44 0.58 0.74
C SER A 11 -15.33 -0.16 1.50
N LYS A 12 -15.23 -0.02 2.84
CA LYS A 12 -14.17 -0.67 3.65
C LYS A 12 -14.43 -2.13 4.04
N LYS A 13 -15.49 -2.79 3.54
CA LYS A 13 -15.90 -4.13 4.05
C LYS A 13 -14.87 -5.26 3.83
N ASN A 14 -13.85 -5.06 2.98
CA ASN A 14 -12.87 -6.11 2.65
C ASN A 14 -11.40 -5.69 2.87
N VAL A 15 -11.13 -4.51 3.44
CA VAL A 15 -9.75 -4.11 3.77
C VAL A 15 -9.33 -4.88 5.03
N ILE A 16 -8.33 -5.75 4.89
CA ILE A 16 -7.83 -6.57 6.01
C ILE A 16 -6.54 -6.02 6.62
N TYR A 17 -5.85 -5.15 5.88
CA TYR A 17 -4.63 -4.48 6.32
C TYR A 17 -4.61 -3.08 5.70
N HIS A 18 -4.21 -2.09 6.51
CA HIS A 18 -4.02 -0.72 6.08
C HIS A 18 -2.83 -0.12 6.83
N VAL A 19 -1.94 0.55 6.11
CA VAL A 19 -0.93 1.43 6.68
C VAL A 19 -0.79 2.67 5.80
N THR A 20 -0.58 3.83 6.43
CA THR A 20 -0.13 5.04 5.75
C THR A 20 1.28 5.38 6.21
N LEU A 21 2.23 5.25 5.28
CA LEU A 21 3.64 5.55 5.52
C LEU A 21 3.87 7.02 5.20
N ALA A 22 3.78 7.90 6.20
CA ALA A 22 3.91 9.35 6.01
C ALA A 22 4.83 10.03 7.05
N ASP A 23 5.45 9.26 7.94
CA ASP A 23 6.39 9.75 8.94
C ASP A 23 7.65 8.86 8.91
N PRO A 24 8.85 9.44 8.67
CA PRO A 24 10.12 8.69 8.70
C PRO A 24 10.35 7.90 9.99
N LYS A 25 9.74 8.29 11.11
CA LYS A 25 9.87 7.58 12.39
C LYS A 25 9.19 6.21 12.41
N LEU A 26 8.33 5.92 11.44
CA LEU A 26 7.70 4.60 11.27
C LEU A 26 8.71 3.53 10.80
N TYR A 27 9.86 3.95 10.27
CA TYR A 27 10.88 3.08 9.73
C TYR A 27 11.98 2.82 10.75
N ILE A 28 12.38 1.55 10.87
CA ILE A 28 13.54 1.12 11.66
C ILE A 28 14.56 0.57 10.67
N ASN A 29 15.75 1.15 10.63
CA ASN A 29 16.77 0.85 9.61
C ASN A 29 16.18 0.94 8.19
N GLU A 30 15.45 2.03 7.91
CA GLU A 30 14.82 2.32 6.61
C GLU A 30 13.71 1.35 6.18
N ILE A 31 13.29 0.44 7.05
CA ILE A 31 12.26 -0.56 6.76
C ILE A 31 11.09 -0.36 7.73
N PHE A 32 9.89 -0.28 7.18
CA PHE A 32 8.67 -0.39 7.97
C PHE A 32 8.36 -1.88 8.15
N SER A 33 7.93 -2.28 9.35
CA SER A 33 7.55 -3.66 9.64
C SER A 33 6.34 -3.72 10.54
N ASP A 34 5.46 -4.68 10.27
CA ASP A 34 4.26 -4.92 11.08
C ASP A 34 3.85 -6.40 10.99
N THR A 35 2.94 -6.83 11.85
CA THR A 35 2.42 -8.20 11.89
C THR A 35 0.92 -8.21 12.02
N PHE A 36 0.25 -9.09 11.27
CA PHE A 36 -1.20 -9.25 11.31
C PHE A 36 -1.59 -10.70 10.98
N THR A 37 -2.83 -11.09 11.28
CA THR A 37 -3.37 -12.39 10.88
C THR A 37 -4.15 -12.28 9.58
N ILE A 38 -3.96 -13.26 8.70
CA ILE A 38 -4.70 -13.36 7.44
C ILE A 38 -5.44 -14.69 7.39
N GLN A 39 -6.62 -14.68 6.78
CA GLN A 39 -7.38 -15.90 6.49
C GLN A 39 -6.98 -16.45 5.11
N LYS A 40 -7.33 -17.70 4.83
CA LYS A 40 -7.27 -18.25 3.48
C LYS A 40 -8.14 -17.41 2.54
N GLY A 41 -7.61 -17.17 1.34
CA GLY A 41 -8.30 -16.37 0.33
C GLY A 41 -7.35 -15.78 -0.71
N THR A 42 -7.94 -15.04 -1.62
CA THR A 42 -7.22 -14.21 -2.59
C THR A 42 -7.33 -12.76 -2.16
N TYR A 43 -6.22 -12.03 -2.30
CA TYR A 43 -6.10 -10.66 -1.87
C TYR A 43 -5.39 -9.84 -2.94
N GLN A 44 -5.66 -8.54 -2.95
CA GLN A 44 -5.01 -7.61 -3.85
C GLN A 44 -4.47 -6.39 -3.09
N PHE A 45 -3.24 -6.00 -3.40
CA PHE A 45 -2.69 -4.73 -2.95
C PHE A 45 -3.38 -3.55 -3.66
N SER A 46 -3.76 -2.55 -2.86
CA SER A 46 -4.17 -1.24 -3.34
C SER A 46 -3.25 -0.17 -2.75
N PHE A 47 -2.99 0.87 -3.53
CA PHE A 47 -2.05 1.92 -3.17
C PHE A 47 -2.69 3.29 -3.38
N VAL A 48 -2.43 4.21 -2.46
CA VAL A 48 -2.70 5.64 -2.65
C VAL A 48 -1.37 6.39 -2.61
N PRO A 49 -0.68 6.51 -3.76
CA PRO A 49 0.54 7.31 -3.86
C PRO A 49 0.25 8.78 -4.18
N ASN A 50 1.28 9.60 -4.08
CA ASN A 50 1.37 10.96 -4.60
C ASN A 50 2.70 11.13 -5.36
N GLY A 51 3.01 12.37 -5.75
CA GLY A 51 4.20 12.66 -6.54
C GLY A 51 5.51 12.56 -5.78
N ASP A 52 5.48 12.61 -4.45
CA ASP A 52 6.66 12.45 -3.61
C ASP A 52 6.85 10.99 -3.16
N SER A 53 5.90 10.09 -3.46
CA SER A 53 5.99 8.68 -3.07
C SER A 53 7.29 8.01 -3.57
N PRO A 54 7.76 6.94 -2.91
CA PRO A 54 8.95 6.20 -3.33
C PRO A 54 8.88 5.71 -4.78
N GLU A 55 9.91 5.96 -5.59
CA GLU A 55 9.95 5.46 -6.98
C GLU A 55 9.87 3.93 -7.03
N THR A 56 10.58 3.26 -6.12
CA THR A 56 10.47 1.82 -5.88
C THR A 56 9.97 1.58 -4.47
N LEU A 57 8.94 0.73 -4.35
CA LEU A 57 8.41 0.27 -3.08
C LEU A 57 8.51 -1.25 -3.03
N SER A 58 9.47 -1.79 -2.27
CA SER A 58 9.60 -3.23 -2.06
C SER A 58 8.73 -3.66 -0.90
N ILE A 59 7.84 -4.63 -1.13
CA ILE A 59 7.00 -5.20 -0.09
C ILE A 59 7.28 -6.70 -0.02
N SER A 60 7.52 -7.18 1.19
CA SER A 60 7.56 -8.62 1.48
C SER A 60 6.52 -9.00 2.52
N LEU A 61 5.90 -10.16 2.32
CA LEU A 61 5.02 -10.82 3.26
C LEU A 61 5.62 -12.19 3.58
N LYS A 62 5.78 -12.48 4.87
CA LYS A 62 6.33 -13.76 5.35
C LYS A 62 5.40 -14.37 6.39
N GLY A 63 4.90 -15.56 6.09
CA GLY A 63 4.14 -16.41 7.00
C GLY A 63 4.82 -17.76 7.19
N THR A 64 4.12 -18.69 7.83
CA THR A 64 4.62 -20.05 8.07
C THR A 64 4.66 -20.88 6.78
N THR A 65 3.62 -20.80 5.96
CA THR A 65 3.47 -21.58 4.71
C THR A 65 3.37 -20.69 3.47
N PHE A 66 3.44 -19.37 3.65
CA PHE A 66 3.30 -18.37 2.61
C PHE A 66 4.49 -17.40 2.59
N SER A 67 5.00 -17.09 1.41
CA SER A 67 5.95 -16.01 1.19
C SER A 67 5.64 -15.27 -0.11
N PHE A 68 5.80 -13.95 -0.07
CA PHE A 68 5.64 -13.09 -1.23
C PHE A 68 6.62 -11.93 -1.13
N THR A 69 7.23 -11.57 -2.25
CA THR A 69 8.05 -10.37 -2.37
C THR A 69 7.80 -9.76 -3.73
N GLU A 70 7.61 -8.45 -3.78
CA GLU A 70 7.48 -7.70 -5.03
C GLU A 70 8.08 -6.31 -4.90
N ASN A 71 8.64 -5.81 -6.01
CA ASN A 71 9.15 -4.47 -6.15
C ASN A 71 8.17 -3.65 -7.01
N PHE A 72 7.38 -2.81 -6.37
CA PHE A 72 6.42 -1.96 -7.08
C PHE A 72 7.11 -0.72 -7.63
N GLN A 73 6.84 -0.40 -8.90
CA GLN A 73 7.40 0.77 -9.59
C GLN A 73 6.36 1.88 -9.70
N LEU A 74 6.68 3.07 -9.20
CA LEU A 74 5.83 4.25 -9.31
C LEU A 74 5.94 4.83 -10.71
N ASN A 75 4.80 5.10 -11.35
CA ASN A 75 4.78 5.84 -12.61
C ASN A 75 3.73 6.95 -12.58
N GLY A 76 4.16 8.14 -12.98
CA GLY A 76 3.31 9.31 -13.17
C GLY A 76 2.71 9.34 -14.57
N THR A 77 1.45 9.75 -14.67
CA THR A 77 0.78 10.03 -15.95
C THR A 77 0.33 11.47 -15.94
N LEU A 78 0.82 12.25 -16.91
CA LEU A 78 0.36 13.61 -17.16
C LEU A 78 -0.96 13.55 -17.92
N HIS A 79 -1.95 14.27 -17.43
CA HIS A 79 -3.19 14.54 -18.13
C HIS A 79 -3.22 16.00 -18.51
N ASP A 80 -3.41 16.26 -19.79
CA ASP A 80 -3.60 17.60 -20.34
C ASP A 80 -5.03 17.70 -20.89
N THR A 81 -5.79 18.65 -20.38
CA THR A 81 -7.18 18.89 -20.77
C THR A 81 -7.33 20.01 -21.79
N GLY A 82 -6.22 20.64 -22.21
CA GLY A 82 -6.19 21.84 -23.04
C GLY A 82 -6.41 23.15 -22.28
N ILE A 83 -6.88 23.08 -21.03
CA ILE A 83 -7.04 24.23 -20.12
C ILE A 83 -6.26 24.07 -18.81
N SER A 84 -5.88 22.85 -18.45
CA SER A 84 -5.08 22.54 -17.27
C SER A 84 -4.33 21.23 -17.43
N THR A 85 -3.21 21.12 -16.72
CA THR A 85 -2.40 19.91 -16.63
C THR A 85 -2.37 19.40 -15.19
N TYR A 86 -2.46 18.09 -15.02
CA TYR A 86 -2.32 17.44 -13.71
C TYR A 86 -1.69 16.06 -13.84
N TYR A 87 -1.05 15.60 -12.77
CA TYR A 87 -0.44 14.27 -12.71
C TYR A 87 -1.27 13.30 -11.87
N THR A 88 -1.30 12.04 -12.30
CA THR A 88 -1.78 10.90 -11.50
C THR A 88 -0.66 9.90 -11.30
N TRP A 89 -0.59 9.27 -10.13
CA TRP A 89 0.48 8.35 -9.77
C TRP A 89 -0.07 6.96 -9.53
N LYS A 90 0.65 5.92 -9.99
CA LYS A 90 0.26 4.53 -9.81
C LYS A 90 1.48 3.63 -9.68
N TYR A 91 1.40 2.70 -8.74
CA TYR A 91 2.36 1.60 -8.63
C TYR A 91 2.02 0.46 -9.59
N PHE A 92 3.04 -0.07 -10.26
CA PHE A 92 3.00 -1.23 -11.16
C PHE A 92 3.79 -2.40 -10.57
N GLY A 93 3.31 -3.63 -10.79
CA GLY A 93 3.86 -4.86 -10.21
C GLY A 93 2.77 -5.91 -9.98
N LYS A 94 3.13 -7.10 -9.50
CA LYS A 94 2.16 -8.14 -9.13
C LYS A 94 1.42 -7.76 -7.85
N LYS A 95 0.13 -7.46 -7.96
CA LYS A 95 -0.69 -7.01 -6.82
C LYS A 95 -1.51 -8.12 -6.17
N GLU A 96 -1.77 -9.19 -6.90
CA GLU A 96 -2.59 -10.30 -6.40
C GLU A 96 -1.73 -11.33 -5.67
N ILE A 97 -2.21 -11.73 -4.49
CA ILE A 97 -1.64 -12.81 -3.70
C ILE A 97 -2.72 -13.81 -3.32
N ARG A 98 -2.34 -15.08 -3.21
CA ARG A 98 -3.22 -16.15 -2.78
C ARG A 98 -2.64 -16.84 -1.56
N VAL A 99 -3.39 -16.82 -0.47
CA VAL A 99 -3.05 -17.47 0.80
C VAL A 99 -3.91 -18.72 0.93
N LEU A 100 -3.26 -19.87 1.14
CA LEU A 100 -3.93 -21.18 1.16
C LEU A 100 -4.47 -21.56 2.54
N GLU A 101 -3.90 -20.98 3.60
CA GLU A 101 -4.16 -21.32 4.99
C GLU A 101 -4.15 -20.07 5.87
N ASP A 102 -5.02 -20.04 6.86
CA ASP A 102 -5.06 -18.99 7.89
C ASP A 102 -3.72 -18.99 8.65
N GLN A 103 -3.04 -17.84 8.69
CA GLN A 103 -1.72 -17.74 9.32
C GLN A 103 -1.38 -16.30 9.74
N PRO A 104 -0.49 -16.09 10.70
CA PRO A 104 0.13 -14.79 10.92
C PRO A 104 1.07 -14.46 9.76
N LEU A 105 1.08 -13.19 9.33
CA LEU A 105 2.03 -12.64 8.38
C LEU A 105 2.82 -11.50 9.03
N LYS A 106 4.11 -11.44 8.72
CA LYS A 106 4.93 -10.25 8.86
C LYS A 106 4.98 -9.54 7.51
N ILE A 107 4.67 -8.25 7.49
CA ILE A 107 4.90 -7.37 6.36
C ILE A 107 6.16 -6.54 6.60
N GLU A 108 7.00 -6.41 5.58
CA GLU A 108 8.15 -5.49 5.56
C GLU A 108 8.03 -4.62 4.30
N ILE A 109 8.13 -3.31 4.46
CA ILE A 109 8.05 -2.34 3.36
C ILE A 109 9.33 -1.50 3.35
N ASN A 110 10.05 -1.53 2.23
CA ASN A 110 11.27 -0.76 2.01
C ASN A 110 11.03 0.26 0.87
N PRO A 111 11.10 1.58 1.15
CA PRO A 111 10.94 2.64 0.18
C PRO A 111 12.26 3.07 -0.50
N HIS A 112 13.35 2.32 -0.30
CA HIS A 112 14.67 2.55 -0.88
C HIS A 112 15.22 3.97 -0.68
N GLY A 113 15.16 4.43 0.58
CA GLY A 113 15.69 5.73 1.00
C GLY A 113 14.68 6.88 0.94
N ASN A 114 13.54 6.73 0.25
CA ASN A 114 12.50 7.77 0.26
C ASN A 114 11.55 7.60 1.47
N LEU A 115 11.99 8.07 2.64
CA LEU A 115 11.22 7.96 3.89
C LEU A 115 10.18 9.08 4.10
N LEU A 116 10.24 10.15 3.29
CA LEU A 116 9.37 11.33 3.40
C LEU A 116 8.18 11.26 2.44
N GLY A 117 8.37 10.59 1.31
CA GLY A 117 7.34 10.33 0.33
C GLY A 117 6.21 9.49 0.87
N SER A 118 5.01 10.06 0.98
CA SER A 118 3.92 9.32 1.61
C SER A 118 3.24 8.35 0.66
N VAL A 119 2.83 7.19 1.18
CA VAL A 119 2.01 6.20 0.46
C VAL A 119 1.12 5.45 1.44
N SER A 120 -0.15 5.29 1.09
CA SER A 120 -1.02 4.33 1.78
C SER A 120 -1.01 2.98 1.06
N VAL A 121 -0.90 1.90 1.84
CA VAL A 121 -0.90 0.51 1.37
C VAL A 121 -2.07 -0.21 2.03
N ASP A 122 -2.95 -0.75 1.19
CA ASP A 122 -4.05 -1.60 1.61
C ASP A 122 -3.84 -3.03 1.09
N LEU A 123 -4.30 -4.00 1.86
CA LEU A 123 -4.53 -5.36 1.37
C LEU A 123 -6.03 -5.66 1.45
N ILE A 124 -6.63 -5.96 0.31
CA ILE A 124 -8.08 -6.10 0.16
C ILE A 124 -8.41 -7.54 -0.23
N LYS A 125 -9.37 -8.16 0.47
CA LYS A 125 -9.89 -9.47 0.10
C LYS A 125 -10.80 -9.36 -1.14
N ILE A 126 -10.56 -10.19 -2.14
CA ILE A 126 -11.34 -10.25 -3.39
C ILE A 126 -12.23 -11.48 -3.48
#